data_AF-A0A848YZR8-F1
#
_entry.id   AF-A0A848YZR8-F1
#
_cell.length_a   1.000
_cell.length_b   1.000
_cell.length_c   1.000
_cell.angle_alpha   90.00
_cell.angle_beta   90.00
_cell.angle_gamma   90.00
#
_symmetry.space_group_name_H-M   'P 1'
#
loop_
_entity.id
_entity.type
_entity.pdbx_description
1 polymer ?
#
loop_
_entity_poly.entity_id
_entity_poly.type
_entity_poly.pdbx_seq_one_letter_code
_entity_poly.pdbx_strand_id
1 'polypeptide(L)'
;MMVSERNKSPDFFEDHTIDPMAAAAGTIDKRAVRKKKAGFYLSEDLLERFNRRFHLMKIEGIPIVNKSALLELAIRFALDDLDRADESLLLSAINEGESS
;
A
#
# COMPACT_ATOMS: atom_id res chain seq x y z
N MET A 1 44.84 23.63 -20.28
CA MET A 1 44.81 22.96 -21.61
C MET A 1 44.16 21.60 -21.38
N MET A 2 42.90 21.34 -21.80
CA MET A 2 42.41 21.07 -23.18
C MET A 2 43.18 19.86 -23.77
N VAL A 3 42.62 18.73 -24.24
CA VAL A 3 41.31 18.31 -24.79
C VAL A 3 41.33 16.75 -24.81
N SER A 4 40.28 16.03 -24.36
CA SER A 4 39.26 15.26 -25.15
C SER A 4 39.87 14.28 -26.17
N GLU A 5 39.47 13.02 -26.42
CA GLU A 5 38.19 12.32 -26.52
C GLU A 5 38.52 10.81 -26.43
N ARG A 6 37.78 10.03 -25.62
CA ARG A 6 37.66 8.59 -25.89
C ARG A 6 36.25 8.36 -26.39
N ASN A 7 36.16 8.09 -27.70
CA ASN A 7 34.98 7.57 -28.37
C ASN A 7 34.30 6.50 -27.50
N LYS A 8 33.25 6.88 -26.78
CA LYS A 8 32.20 5.95 -26.38
C LYS A 8 31.17 6.02 -27.49
N SER A 9 31.35 5.17 -28.49
CA SER A 9 30.26 4.81 -29.38
C SER A 9 29.04 4.47 -28.52
N PRO A 10 27.84 5.01 -28.81
CA PRO A 10 26.65 4.61 -28.09
C PRO A 10 26.48 3.12 -28.34
N ASP A 11 26.51 2.33 -27.27
CA ASP A 11 26.23 0.91 -27.38
C ASP A 11 24.71 0.78 -27.54
N PHE A 12 24.25 0.74 -28.80
CA PHE A 12 22.83 0.60 -29.16
C PHE A 12 22.23 -0.76 -28.74
N PHE A 13 23.07 -1.66 -28.21
CA PHE A 13 22.68 -2.95 -27.67
C PHE A 13 22.58 -2.95 -26.13
N GLU A 14 22.82 -1.81 -25.45
CA GLU A 14 22.24 -1.68 -24.12
C GLU A 14 20.73 -1.73 -24.27
N ASP A 15 20.15 -2.71 -23.58
CA ASP A 15 18.74 -3.04 -23.56
C ASP A 15 17.96 -1.93 -22.82
N HIS A 16 18.05 -0.70 -23.32
CA HIS A 16 17.02 0.30 -23.14
C HIS A 16 15.85 -0.16 -23.99
N THR A 17 15.19 -1.23 -23.53
CA THR A 17 13.82 -1.52 -23.92
C THR A 17 12.99 -0.35 -23.45
N ILE A 18 12.94 0.70 -24.27
CA ILE A 18 11.85 1.65 -24.21
C ILE A 18 10.64 0.80 -24.57
N ASP A 19 9.95 0.30 -23.55
CA ASP A 19 8.69 -0.40 -23.72
C ASP A 19 7.76 0.55 -24.49
N PRO A 20 7.39 0.22 -25.74
CA PRO A 20 6.60 1.12 -26.56
C PRO A 20 5.22 1.39 -25.94
N MET A 21 4.71 0.49 -25.09
CA MET A 21 3.51 0.76 -24.30
C MET A 21 3.75 1.76 -23.17
N ALA A 22 4.91 1.70 -22.51
CA ALA A 22 5.26 2.66 -21.46
C ALA A 22 5.49 4.08 -22.01
N ALA A 23 6.07 4.19 -23.21
CA ALA A 23 6.28 5.47 -23.89
C ALA A 23 4.96 6.14 -24.33
N ALA A 24 3.98 5.36 -24.78
CA ALA A 24 2.68 5.86 -25.22
C ALA A 24 1.72 6.19 -24.06
N ALA A 25 1.82 5.46 -22.94
CA ALA A 25 0.89 5.60 -21.81
C ALA A 25 1.20 6.80 -20.90
N GLY A 26 2.37 7.43 -21.05
CA GLY A 26 2.93 8.32 -20.03
C GLY A 26 3.29 7.50 -18.80
N THR A 27 4.54 7.58 -18.36
CA THR A 27 5.01 6.86 -17.17
C THR A 27 4.16 7.23 -15.97
N ILE A 28 3.19 6.37 -15.60
CA ILE A 28 2.61 6.42 -14.27
C ILE A 28 3.70 5.90 -13.36
N ASP A 29 4.55 6.81 -12.90
CA ASP A 29 5.58 6.58 -11.91
C ASP A 29 4.89 6.31 -10.57
N LYS A 30 4.22 5.16 -10.46
CA LYS A 30 3.85 4.59 -9.18
C LYS A 30 5.16 4.11 -8.60
N ARG A 31 5.90 4.99 -7.91
CA ARG A 31 6.92 4.58 -6.95
C ARG A 31 6.27 3.53 -6.07
N ALA A 32 6.55 2.26 -6.37
CA ALA A 32 5.93 1.15 -5.70
C ALA A 32 6.40 1.22 -4.24
N VAL A 33 5.51 1.65 -3.35
CA VAL A 33 5.77 1.65 -1.92
C VAL A 33 6.22 0.23 -1.58
N ARG A 34 7.39 0.10 -0.94
CA ARG A 34 7.95 -1.21 -0.62
C ARG A 34 7.01 -1.91 0.37
N LYS A 35 6.31 -2.96 -0.09
CA LYS A 35 5.41 -3.76 0.75
C LYS A 35 6.10 -5.03 1.20
N LYS A 36 5.99 -5.36 2.49
CA LYS A 36 6.43 -6.64 3.05
C LYS A 36 5.19 -7.47 3.40
N LYS A 37 5.19 -8.75 3.04
CA LYS A 37 4.12 -9.68 3.43
C LYS A 37 4.21 -9.95 4.92
N ALA A 38 3.09 -9.80 5.62
CA ALA A 38 2.93 -10.16 7.03
C ALA A 38 1.78 -11.17 7.15
N GLY A 39 1.94 -12.18 8.01
CA GLY A 39 0.92 -13.16 8.34
C GLY A 39 0.44 -12.93 9.77
N PHE A 40 -0.87 -12.79 9.95
CA PHE A 40 -1.51 -12.63 11.25
C PHE A 40 -2.62 -13.67 11.39
N TYR A 41 -2.82 -14.17 12.61
CA TYR A 41 -4.02 -14.90 12.95
C TYR A 41 -5.11 -13.90 13.33
N LEU A 42 -6.28 -14.04 12.73
CA LEU A 42 -7.48 -13.26 13.03
C LEU A 42 -8.59 -14.22 13.41
N SER A 43 -9.52 -13.78 14.26
CA SER A 43 -10.72 -14.57 14.54
C SER A 43 -11.57 -14.74 13.28
N GLU A 44 -12.29 -15.87 13.20
CA GLU A 44 -13.13 -16.18 12.04
C GLU A 44 -14.23 -15.12 11.85
N ASP A 45 -14.90 -14.69 12.93
CA ASP A 45 -15.92 -13.63 12.90
C ASP A 45 -15.36 -12.30 12.36
N LEU A 46 -14.16 -11.90 12.79
CA LEU A 46 -13.54 -10.67 12.30
C LEU A 46 -13.21 -10.79 10.80
N LEU A 47 -12.66 -11.92 10.38
CA LEU A 47 -12.32 -12.17 8.98
C LEU A 47 -13.57 -12.19 8.09
N GLU A 48 -14.66 -12.79 8.56
CA GLU A 48 -15.94 -12.81 7.86
C GLU A 48 -16.54 -11.40 7.73
N ARG A 49 -16.57 -10.63 8.83
CA ARG A 49 -17.02 -9.23 8.81
C ARG A 49 -16.20 -8.38 7.84
N PHE A 50 -14.88 -8.54 7.87
CA PHE A 50 -13.97 -7.86 6.96
C PHE A 50 -14.27 -8.20 5.48
N ASN A 51 -14.41 -9.49 5.17
CA ASN A 51 -14.71 -9.94 3.82
C ASN A 51 -16.06 -9.43 3.33
N ARG A 52 -17.11 -9.53 4.15
CA ARG A 52 -18.44 -9.00 3.81
C ARG A 52 -18.38 -7.51 3.52
N ARG A 53 -17.69 -6.72 4.36
CA ARG A 53 -17.57 -5.28 4.16
C ARG A 53 -16.82 -4.95 2.87
N PHE A 54 -15.71 -5.64 2.59
CA PHE A 54 -14.98 -5.47 1.32
C PHE A 54 -15.89 -5.69 0.10
N HIS A 55 -16.71 -6.75 0.11
CA HIS A 55 -17.61 -7.04 -1.00
C HIS A 55 -18.74 -6.01 -1.15
N LEU A 56 -19.31 -5.54 -0.04
CA LEU A 56 -20.31 -4.47 -0.07
C LEU A 56 -19.72 -3.19 -0.66
N MET A 57 -18.52 -2.80 -0.25
CA MET A 57 -17.85 -1.61 -0.79
C MET A 57 -17.59 -1.72 -2.30
N LYS A 58 -17.32 -2.94 -2.81
CA LYS A 58 -17.20 -3.19 -4.27
C LYS A 58 -18.53 -3.00 -4.99
N ILE A 59 -19.64 -3.46 -4.40
CA ILE A 59 -20.99 -3.29 -4.95
C ILE A 59 -21.38 -1.80 -4.97
N GLU A 60 -21.04 -1.07 -3.92
CA GLU A 60 -21.27 0.38 -3.78
C GLU A 60 -20.39 1.24 -4.70
N GLY A 61 -19.47 0.63 -5.47
CA GLY A 61 -18.59 1.33 -6.39
C GLY A 61 -17.45 2.10 -5.71
N ILE A 62 -17.17 1.82 -4.43
CA ILE A 62 -16.04 2.45 -3.72
C ILE A 62 -14.74 1.93 -4.33
N PRO A 63 -13.77 2.80 -4.67
CA PRO A 63 -12.57 2.45 -5.42
C PRO A 63 -11.50 1.75 -4.57
N ILE A 64 -11.87 0.70 -3.84
CA ILE A 64 -10.90 -0.17 -3.15
C ILE A 64 -10.33 -1.16 -4.16
N VAL A 65 -9.01 -1.20 -4.29
CA VAL A 65 -8.35 -2.07 -5.27
C VAL A 65 -8.43 -3.54 -4.84
N ASN A 66 -8.01 -3.86 -3.61
CA ASN A 66 -7.95 -5.22 -3.09
C ASN A 66 -8.11 -5.27 -1.56
N LYS A 67 -8.22 -6.48 -1.00
CA LYS A 67 -8.36 -6.71 0.44
C LYS A 67 -7.18 -6.16 1.23
N SER A 68 -5.95 -6.34 0.76
CA SER A 68 -4.76 -5.81 1.43
C SER A 68 -4.79 -4.29 1.56
N ALA A 69 -5.29 -3.57 0.57
CA ALA A 69 -5.43 -2.11 0.61
C ALA A 69 -6.45 -1.65 1.66
N LEU A 70 -7.58 -2.38 1.79
CA LEU A 70 -8.56 -2.10 2.84
C LEU A 70 -8.00 -2.41 4.23
N LEU A 71 -7.27 -3.52 4.38
CA LEU A 71 -6.62 -3.89 5.64
C LEU A 71 -5.55 -2.88 6.04
N GLU A 72 -4.72 -2.45 5.09
CA GLU A 72 -3.70 -1.42 5.31
C GLU A 72 -4.34 -0.09 5.76
N LEU A 73 -5.46 0.31 5.15
CA LEU A 73 -6.21 1.49 5.57
C LEU A 73 -6.78 1.35 6.99
N ALA A 74 -7.34 0.19 7.33
CA ALA A 74 -7.88 -0.09 8.65
C ALA A 74 -6.79 -0.07 9.72
N ILE A 75 -5.62 -0.67 9.45
CA ILE A 75 -4.46 -0.64 10.36
C ILE A 75 -3.97 0.79 10.53
N ARG A 76 -3.83 1.56 9.44
CA ARG A 76 -3.41 2.96 9.53
C ARG A 76 -4.38 3.79 10.37
N PHE A 77 -5.68 3.63 10.15
CA PHE A 77 -6.70 4.29 10.96
C PHE A 77 -6.57 3.95 12.45
N ALA A 78 -6.31 2.68 12.78
CA ALA A 78 -6.11 2.27 14.16
C ALA A 78 -4.84 2.90 14.77
N LEU A 79 -3.74 2.96 14.02
CA LEU A 79 -2.50 3.61 14.48
C LEU A 79 -2.70 5.13 14.66
N ASP A 80 -3.37 5.79 13.71
CA ASP A 80 -3.70 7.21 13.79
C ASP A 80 -4.60 7.52 15.01
N ASP A 81 -5.48 6.59 15.40
CA ASP A 81 -6.29 6.72 16.62
C ASP A 81 -5.43 6.55 17.89
N LEU A 82 -4.52 5.56 17.92
CA LEU A 82 -3.60 5.34 19.03
C LEU A 82 -2.67 6.54 19.27
N ASP A 83 -2.24 7.22 18.19
CA ASP A 83 -1.41 8.43 18.27
C ASP A 83 -2.14 9.61 18.94
N ARG A 84 -3.47 9.55 19.11
CA ARG A 84 -4.26 10.55 19.85
C ARG A 84 -4.16 10.39 21.38
N ALA A 85 -3.46 9.37 21.87
CA ALA A 85 -3.22 9.11 23.29
C ALA A 85 -4.52 9.17 24.12
N ASP A 86 -4.70 10.21 24.93
CA ASP A 86 -5.82 10.35 25.90
C ASP A 86 -7.21 10.43 25.23
N GLU A 87 -7.27 10.72 23.93
CA GLU A 87 -8.51 10.73 23.15
C GLU A 87 -8.70 9.46 22.28
N SER A 88 -7.79 8.49 22.39
CA SER A 88 -7.87 7.24 21.61
C SER A 88 -9.04 6.38 22.10
N LEU A 89 -9.96 6.10 21.19
CA LEU A 89 -11.07 5.17 21.43
C LEU A 89 -10.57 3.73 21.58
N LEU A 90 -9.45 3.40 20.95
CA LEU A 90 -8.83 2.08 21.09
C LEU A 90 -8.19 1.90 22.46
N LEU A 91 -7.46 2.90 22.98
CA LEU A 91 -6.87 2.81 24.32
C LEU A 91 -7.94 2.75 25.41
N SER A 92 -9.04 3.51 25.27
CA SER A 92 -10.15 3.42 26.22
C SER A 92 -10.79 2.02 26.20
N ALA A 93 -11.03 1.45 25.02
CA ALA A 93 -11.62 0.11 24.89
C ALA A 93 -10.73 -1.00 25.46
N ILE A 94 -9.40 -0.89 25.30
CA ILE A 94 -8.45 -1.85 25.89
C ILE A 94 -8.48 -1.77 27.42
N ASN A 95 -8.44 -0.56 27.98
CA ASN A 95 -8.45 -0.36 29.44
C ASN A 95 -9.77 -0.82 30.09
N GLU A 96 -10.90 -0.65 29.39
CA GLU A 96 -12.21 -1.14 29.85
C GLU A 96 -12.31 -2.68 29.78
N GLY A 97 -11.71 -3.29 28.76
CA GLY A 97 -11.69 -4.75 28.57
C GLY A 97 -10.80 -5.51 29.55
N GLU A 98 -9.74 -4.90 30.09
CA GLU A 98 -8.88 -5.52 31.11
C GLU A 98 -9.44 -5.40 32.55
N SER A 99 -10.51 -4.63 32.74
CA SER A 99 -11.16 -4.46 34.05
C SER A 99 -12.36 -5.39 34.29
N SER A 100 -12.60 -6.37 33.40
CA SER A 100 -13.73 -7.31 33.45
C SER A 100 -13.31 -8.77 33.57
#